data_AF-A0A968Q2W9-F1
#
_entry.id   AF-A0A968Q2W9-F1
#
_cell.length_a   1.000
_cell.length_b   1.000
_cell.length_c   1.000
_cell.angle_alpha   90.00
_cell.angle_beta   90.00
_cell.angle_gamma   90.00
#
_symmetry.space_group_name_H-M   'P 1'
#
loop_
_entity.id
_entity.type
_entity.pdbx_description
1 polymer ?
#
loop_
_entity_poly.entity_id
_entity_poly.type
_entity_poly.pdbx_seq_one_letter_code
_entity_poly.pdbx_strand_id
1 'polypeptide(L)'
;MFESLRALLSAGPFVPHGHCYLWRPGLVWLHGLSDGLIALAYWLIAGALIYFLQQRQDVPFRPLFWLFAAFIASCGLTHLLGVWTLWFPTYWVSGLAKAVTAIISLYTALELIPNIPLALALPSTAQLERLNQELQAEVKERQQAEASLRATELEVRRLNQELEDRVKRRTAELEQANQKIETLLAQEQRDRISLQAAKDDLQVTAERLNLALSAAQMGSWDWYVDSQEQIWSPQTERLLGLEPGAIAPYLSGLGRAGTS
;
A
#
# COMPACT_ATOMS: atom_id res chain seq x y z
N MET A 1 78.54 -13.05 -3.74
CA MET A 1 77.33 -12.62 -3.00
C MET A 1 77.53 -12.66 -1.48
N PHE A 2 78.01 -13.76 -0.89
CA PHE A 2 78.24 -13.86 0.57
C PHE A 2 79.35 -12.95 1.12
N GLU A 3 80.42 -12.67 0.38
CA GLU A 3 81.48 -11.75 0.83
C GLU A 3 81.02 -10.29 0.91
N SER A 4 80.19 -9.83 -0.04
CA SER A 4 79.60 -8.48 -0.03
C SER A 4 78.63 -8.28 1.14
N LEU A 5 77.86 -9.31 1.48
CA LEU A 5 77.01 -9.33 2.67
C LEU A 5 77.83 -9.31 3.96
N ARG A 6 78.95 -10.06 4.01
CA ARG A 6 79.89 -9.99 5.14
C ARG A 6 80.53 -8.61 5.27
N ALA A 7 80.89 -7.94 4.18
CA ALA A 7 81.45 -6.59 4.21
C ALA A 7 80.46 -5.53 4.74
N LEU A 8 79.17 -5.67 4.42
CA LEU A 8 78.08 -4.82 4.93
C LEU A 8 77.78 -5.03 6.42
N LEU A 9 77.96 -6.27 6.91
CA LEU A 9 77.74 -6.66 8.30
C LEU A 9 79.02 -6.56 9.16
N SER A 10 80.19 -6.58 8.55
CA SER A 10 81.47 -6.48 9.24
C SER A 10 81.69 -5.06 9.73
N ALA A 11 81.99 -4.93 11.03
CA ALA A 11 82.66 -3.77 11.57
C ALA A 11 83.95 -3.53 10.78
N GLY A 12 83.94 -2.61 9.83
CA GLY A 12 85.17 -2.09 9.23
C GLY A 12 86.02 -1.34 10.28
N PRO A 13 86.82 -0.33 9.92
CA PRO A 13 87.56 0.51 10.88
C PRO A 13 86.64 1.41 11.75
N PHE A 14 85.35 1.09 11.82
CA PHE A 14 84.32 1.87 12.48
C PHE A 14 84.27 1.54 13.97
N VAL A 15 84.18 2.58 14.78
CA VAL A 15 84.08 2.47 16.25
C VAL A 15 82.60 2.49 16.66
N PRO A 16 82.13 1.67 17.62
CA PRO A 16 80.76 1.71 18.14
C PRO A 16 80.35 3.09 18.69
N HIS A 17 79.05 3.44 18.63
CA HIS A 17 78.56 4.73 19.16
C HIS A 17 78.81 4.88 20.66
N GLY A 18 78.91 3.77 21.42
CA GLY A 18 79.28 3.83 22.83
C GLY A 18 80.62 4.52 23.09
N HIS A 19 81.58 4.41 22.16
CA HIS A 19 82.84 5.16 22.25
C HIS A 19 82.66 6.66 22.05
N CYS A 20 81.74 7.09 21.19
CA CYS A 20 81.39 8.51 21.03
C CYS A 20 80.80 9.08 22.33
N TYR A 21 80.15 8.23 23.14
CA TYR A 21 79.67 8.58 24.48
C TYR A 21 80.71 8.41 25.59
N LEU A 22 81.97 8.11 25.23
CA LEU A 22 83.06 7.82 26.17
C LEU A 22 82.69 6.71 27.18
N TRP A 23 81.74 5.83 26.81
CA TRP A 23 81.15 4.83 27.69
C TRP A 23 80.67 5.37 29.04
N ARG A 24 80.27 6.65 29.11
CA ARG A 24 79.68 7.23 30.32
C ARG A 24 78.36 6.52 30.63
N PRO A 25 78.25 5.79 31.76
CA PRO A 25 77.11 4.90 32.01
C PRO A 25 75.76 5.60 31.90
N GLY A 26 75.63 6.80 32.47
CA GLY A 26 74.38 7.56 32.41
C GLY A 26 73.94 7.92 30.99
N LEU A 27 74.88 8.28 30.12
CA LEU A 27 74.55 8.70 28.74
C LEU A 27 74.20 7.49 27.86
N VAL A 28 74.96 6.40 28.00
CA VAL A 28 74.69 5.15 27.26
C VAL A 28 73.33 4.56 27.67
N TRP A 29 73.03 4.49 28.97
CA TRP A 29 71.73 4.02 29.44
C TRP A 29 70.58 4.93 29.02
N LEU A 30 70.77 6.25 29.06
CA LEU A 30 69.74 7.20 28.63
C LEU A 30 69.37 6.99 27.17
N HIS A 31 70.36 6.96 26.26
CA HIS A 31 70.10 6.74 24.84
C HIS A 31 69.58 5.31 24.56
N GLY A 32 70.22 4.29 25.12
CA GLY A 32 69.82 2.90 24.90
C GLY A 32 68.41 2.58 25.40
N LEU A 33 68.04 3.06 26.60
CA LEU A 33 66.70 2.86 27.13
C LEU A 33 65.65 3.68 26.36
N SER A 34 65.96 4.93 26.01
CA SER A 34 65.04 5.79 25.26
C SER A 34 64.75 5.23 23.88
N ASP A 35 65.79 4.87 23.11
CA ASP A 35 65.61 4.28 21.78
C ASP A 35 64.92 2.91 21.84
N GLY A 36 65.20 2.10 22.88
CA GLY A 36 64.51 0.83 23.11
C GLY A 36 63.01 1.01 23.38
N LEU A 37 62.64 1.98 24.23
CA LEU A 37 61.24 2.30 24.53
C LEU A 37 60.52 2.89 23.31
N ILE A 38 61.17 3.75 22.53
CA ILE A 38 60.62 4.30 21.28
C ILE A 38 60.38 3.17 20.26
N ALA A 39 61.35 2.27 20.07
CA ALA A 39 61.21 1.14 19.17
C ALA A 39 60.02 0.25 19.55
N LEU A 40 59.88 -0.07 20.84
CA LEU A 40 58.75 -0.85 21.35
C LEU A 40 57.42 -0.12 21.11
N ALA A 41 57.34 1.17 21.43
CA ALA A 41 56.13 1.97 21.22
C ALA A 41 55.72 2.00 19.74
N TYR A 42 56.66 2.20 18.83
CA TYR A 42 56.38 2.19 17.39
C TYR A 42 55.87 0.84 16.90
N TRP A 43 56.45 -0.28 17.34
CA TRP A 43 55.93 -1.59 16.96
C TRP A 43 54.56 -1.90 17.56
N LEU A 44 54.27 -1.46 18.78
CA LEU A 44 52.93 -1.59 19.36
C LEU A 44 51.89 -0.78 18.59
N ILE A 45 52.21 0.48 18.24
CA ILE A 45 51.31 1.35 17.45
C ILE A 45 51.10 0.77 16.05
N ALA A 46 52.17 0.36 15.36
CA ALA A 46 52.07 -0.26 14.05
C ALA A 46 51.25 -1.56 14.09
N GLY A 47 51.48 -2.41 15.09
CA GLY A 47 50.71 -3.65 15.30
C GLY A 47 49.23 -3.38 15.57
N ALA A 48 48.90 -2.40 16.42
CA ALA A 48 47.53 -1.99 16.67
C ALA A 48 46.84 -1.45 15.41
N LEU A 49 47.56 -0.66 14.60
CA LEU A 49 47.05 -0.14 13.33
C LEU A 49 46.79 -1.27 12.32
N ILE A 50 47.71 -2.22 12.20
CA ILE A 50 47.54 -3.40 11.34
C ILE A 50 46.32 -4.22 11.80
N TYR A 51 46.19 -4.47 13.10
CA TYR A 51 45.03 -5.17 13.67
C TYR A 51 43.71 -4.45 13.34
N PHE A 52 43.66 -3.12 13.50
CA PHE A 52 42.49 -2.32 13.13
C PHE A 52 42.13 -2.45 11.64
N LEU A 53 43.12 -2.41 10.74
CA LEU A 53 42.91 -2.55 9.29
C LEU A 53 42.50 -3.96 8.85
N GLN A 54 42.81 -4.97 9.66
CA GLN A 54 42.34 -6.34 9.46
C GLN A 54 40.89 -6.49 9.90
N GLN A 55 40.49 -5.84 11.01
CA GLN A 55 39.12 -5.95 11.53
C GLN A 55 38.10 -5.08 10.81
N ARG A 56 38.50 -3.88 10.34
CA ARG A 56 37.59 -2.94 9.67
C ARG A 56 37.93 -2.79 8.19
N GLN A 57 37.07 -3.31 7.33
CA GLN A 57 37.25 -3.25 5.87
C GLN A 57 36.73 -1.93 5.26
N ASP A 58 35.73 -1.30 5.90
CA ASP A 58 35.10 -0.05 5.46
C ASP A 58 35.84 1.20 5.96
N VAL A 59 37.16 1.23 5.79
CA VAL A 59 37.96 2.42 6.10
C VAL A 59 38.32 3.14 4.80
N PRO A 60 37.92 4.42 4.64
CA PRO A 60 38.35 5.23 3.52
C PRO A 60 39.88 5.27 3.44
N PHE A 61 40.45 5.25 2.24
CA PHE A 61 41.91 5.31 2.01
C PHE A 61 42.70 4.18 2.71
N ARG A 62 42.12 2.99 2.86
CA ARG A 62 42.76 1.83 3.49
C ARG A 62 44.24 1.58 3.08
N PRO A 63 44.66 1.71 1.80
CA PRO A 63 46.07 1.55 1.42
C PRO A 63 47.01 2.56 2.11
N LEU A 64 46.56 3.79 2.34
CA LEU A 64 47.33 4.84 3.00
C LEU A 64 47.65 4.48 4.46
N PHE A 65 46.72 3.82 5.16
CA PHE A 65 46.97 3.35 6.53
C PHE A 65 48.00 2.23 6.60
N TRP A 66 48.12 1.38 5.56
CA TRP A 66 49.22 0.42 5.44
C TRP A 66 50.58 1.11 5.25
N LEU A 67 50.62 2.21 4.50
CA LEU A 67 51.84 3.02 4.37
C LEU A 67 52.23 3.65 5.70
N PHE A 68 51.27 4.17 6.47
CA PHE A 68 51.54 4.66 7.83
C PHE A 68 52.04 3.55 8.76
N ALA A 69 51.45 2.35 8.72
CA ALA A 69 51.94 1.22 9.50
C ALA A 69 53.38 0.84 9.13
N ALA A 70 53.70 0.77 7.83
CA ALA A 70 55.04 0.49 7.33
C ALA A 70 56.05 1.59 7.72
N PHE A 71 55.65 2.86 7.60
CA PHE A 71 56.44 4.01 8.04
C PHE A 71 56.77 3.92 9.54
N ILE A 72 55.77 3.76 10.40
CA ILE A 72 55.94 3.66 11.85
C ILE A 72 56.83 2.46 12.22
N ALA A 73 56.60 1.29 11.60
CA ALA A 73 57.42 0.09 11.85
C ALA A 73 58.89 0.27 11.42
N SER A 74 59.13 0.91 10.27
CA SER A 74 60.48 1.20 9.77
C SER A 74 61.22 2.21 10.66
N CYS A 75 60.54 3.24 11.17
CA CYS A 75 61.08 4.12 12.20
C CYS A 75 61.49 3.35 13.46
N GLY A 76 60.65 2.42 13.93
CA GLY A 76 60.97 1.55 15.08
C GLY A 76 62.25 0.73 14.87
N LEU A 77 62.42 0.18 13.66
CA LEU A 77 63.65 -0.52 13.28
C LEU A 77 64.89 0.38 13.35
N THR A 78 64.79 1.66 12.95
CA THR A 78 65.94 2.59 13.03
C THR A 78 66.36 2.89 14.47
N HIS A 79 65.43 2.97 15.42
CA HIS A 79 65.75 3.15 16.84
C HIS A 79 66.37 1.89 17.44
N LEU A 80 65.84 0.71 17.10
CA LEU A 80 66.45 -0.56 17.51
C LEU A 80 67.90 -0.69 17.00
N LEU A 81 68.13 -0.32 15.74
CA LEU A 81 69.48 -0.29 15.18
C LEU A 81 70.36 0.77 15.86
N GLY A 82 69.80 1.88 16.34
CA GLY A 82 70.51 2.86 17.18
C GLY A 82 71.06 2.23 18.46
N VAL A 83 70.20 1.52 19.20
CA VAL A 83 70.60 0.74 20.39
C VAL A 83 71.68 -0.27 20.02
N TRP A 84 71.48 -1.03 18.96
CA TRP A 84 72.46 -2.02 18.48
C TRP A 84 73.83 -1.40 18.17
N THR A 85 73.84 -0.22 17.53
CA THR A 85 75.08 0.48 17.16
C THR A 85 75.89 1.04 18.32
N LEU A 86 75.33 1.07 19.54
CA LEU A 86 76.09 1.40 20.74
C LEU A 86 77.22 0.39 20.99
N TRP A 87 76.98 -0.89 20.68
CA TRP A 87 77.94 -1.97 20.87
C TRP A 87 78.55 -2.49 19.56
N PHE A 88 77.79 -2.49 18.46
CA PHE A 88 78.21 -3.07 17.18
C PHE A 88 78.13 -2.05 16.03
N PRO A 89 79.25 -1.65 15.40
CA PRO A 89 79.29 -0.51 14.47
C PRO A 89 78.79 -0.85 13.05
N THR A 90 77.58 -1.41 12.93
CA THR A 90 76.95 -1.79 11.65
C THR A 90 76.28 -0.59 10.97
N TYR A 91 77.08 0.44 10.65
CA TYR A 91 76.55 1.72 10.14
C TYR A 91 75.92 1.64 8.75
N TRP A 92 76.40 0.75 7.88
CA TRP A 92 75.78 0.52 6.58
C TRP A 92 74.35 0.00 6.70
N VAL A 93 74.10 -0.93 7.62
CA VAL A 93 72.76 -1.47 7.88
C VAL A 93 71.85 -0.37 8.44
N SER A 94 72.34 0.42 9.41
CA SER A 94 71.59 1.56 9.95
C SER A 94 71.28 2.61 8.88
N GLY A 95 72.26 2.93 8.02
CA GLY A 95 72.11 3.87 6.91
C GLY A 95 71.11 3.40 5.86
N LEU A 96 71.15 2.12 5.48
CA LEU A 96 70.19 1.54 4.56
C LEU A 96 68.77 1.54 5.15
N ALA A 97 68.62 1.18 6.43
CA ALA A 97 67.33 1.24 7.11
C ALA A 97 66.76 2.68 7.13
N LYS A 98 67.61 3.68 7.37
CA LYS A 98 67.22 5.10 7.27
C LYS A 98 66.82 5.50 5.85
N ALA A 99 67.56 5.04 4.84
CA ALA A 99 67.23 5.33 3.43
C ALA A 99 65.88 4.71 3.03
N VAL A 100 65.62 3.45 3.40
CA VAL A 100 64.33 2.79 3.17
C VAL A 100 63.20 3.54 3.88
N THR A 101 63.41 3.90 5.15
CA THR A 101 62.44 4.69 5.94
C THR A 101 62.15 6.04 5.27
N ALA A 102 63.18 6.73 4.76
CA ALA A 102 63.02 8.01 4.06
C ALA A 102 62.21 7.87 2.76
N ILE A 103 62.45 6.81 1.98
CA ILE A 103 61.69 6.52 0.76
C ILE A 103 60.21 6.26 1.10
N ILE A 104 59.94 5.42 2.11
CA ILE A 104 58.56 5.14 2.57
C ILE A 104 57.89 6.43 3.05
N SER A 105 58.61 7.26 3.82
CA SER A 105 58.09 8.53 4.35
C SER A 105 57.72 9.50 3.24
N LEU A 106 58.61 9.68 2.25
CA LEU A 106 58.38 10.58 1.13
C LEU A 106 57.20 10.09 0.28
N TYR A 107 57.16 8.79 -0.02
CA TYR A 107 56.06 8.20 -0.76
C TYR A 107 54.73 8.36 -0.01
N THR A 108 54.71 8.12 1.30
CA THR A 108 53.52 8.32 2.16
C THR A 108 53.03 9.77 2.11
N ALA A 109 53.94 10.76 2.14
CA ALA A 109 53.58 12.17 2.06
C ALA A 109 53.00 12.56 0.69
N LEU A 110 53.58 12.03 -0.40
CA LEU A 110 53.09 12.25 -1.76
C LEU A 110 51.68 11.67 -1.97
N GLU A 111 51.39 10.51 -1.37
CA GLU A 111 50.05 9.92 -1.39
C GLU A 111 49.08 10.64 -0.44
N LEU A 112 49.54 11.14 0.71
CA LEU A 112 48.67 11.77 1.70
C LEU A 112 48.04 13.06 1.19
N ILE A 113 48.84 13.97 0.59
CA ILE A 113 48.40 15.33 0.24
C ILE A 113 47.17 15.34 -0.70
N PRO A 114 47.15 14.56 -1.81
CA PRO A 114 45.98 14.50 -2.69
C PRO A 114 44.74 13.87 -2.04
N ASN A 115 44.93 12.99 -1.06
CA ASN A 115 43.83 12.28 -0.39
C ASN A 115 43.13 13.12 0.72
N ILE A 116 43.79 14.16 1.26
CA ILE A 116 43.20 15.07 2.26
C ILE A 116 41.88 15.72 1.78
N PRO A 117 41.81 16.40 0.62
CA PRO A 117 40.56 17.02 0.17
C PRO A 117 39.45 15.99 -0.06
N LEU A 118 39.80 14.77 -0.50
CA LEU A 118 38.84 13.68 -0.69
C LEU A 118 38.31 13.17 0.65
N ALA A 119 39.13 13.15 1.71
CA ALA A 119 38.69 12.80 3.06
C ALA A 119 37.75 13.85 3.65
N LEU A 120 37.99 15.14 3.37
CA LEU A 120 37.12 16.24 3.80
C LEU A 120 35.79 16.29 3.06
N ALA A 121 35.69 15.68 1.88
CA ALA A 121 34.45 15.56 1.12
C ALA A 121 33.50 14.47 1.64
N LEU A 122 33.97 13.60 2.55
CA LEU A 122 33.12 12.59 3.16
C LEU A 122 32.02 13.26 4.01
N PRO A 123 30.76 12.79 3.93
CA PRO A 123 29.68 13.35 4.72
C PRO A 123 30.02 13.30 6.22
N SER A 124 29.83 14.43 6.88
CA SER A 124 29.93 14.47 8.35
C SER A 124 28.81 13.62 8.97
N THR A 125 29.06 13.06 10.15
CA THR A 125 28.04 12.28 10.88
C THR A 125 26.75 13.08 11.10
N ALA A 126 26.87 14.38 11.38
CA ALA A 126 25.72 15.28 11.51
C ALA A 126 24.91 15.44 10.21
N GLN A 127 25.56 15.45 9.04
CA GLN A 127 24.84 15.46 7.75
C GLN A 127 24.12 14.12 7.51
N LEU A 128 24.78 13.00 7.85
CA LEU A 128 24.19 11.67 7.70
C LEU A 128 22.96 11.49 8.60
N GLU A 129 23.03 11.99 9.84
CA GLU A 129 21.90 11.98 10.78
C GLU A 129 20.73 12.83 10.29
N ARG A 130 21.01 14.04 9.77
CA ARG A 130 19.97 14.88 9.16
C ARG A 130 19.28 14.20 7.99
N LEU A 131 20.06 13.61 7.07
CA LEU A 131 19.51 12.90 5.92
C LEU A 131 18.69 11.67 6.34
N ASN A 132 19.12 10.96 7.39
CA ASN A 132 18.36 9.85 7.95
C ASN A 132 17.05 10.33 8.60
N GLN A 133 17.07 11.45 9.33
CA GLN A 133 15.85 12.04 9.91
C GLN A 133 14.87 12.51 8.82
N GLU A 134 15.36 13.15 7.76
CA GLU A 134 14.56 13.55 6.60
C GLU A 134 13.96 12.33 5.89
N LEU A 135 14.77 11.30 5.65
CA LEU A 135 14.30 10.05 5.03
C LEU A 135 13.24 9.37 5.90
N GLN A 136 13.43 9.35 7.23
CA GLN A 136 12.45 8.79 8.16
C GLN A 136 11.13 9.58 8.14
N ALA A 137 11.20 10.91 7.99
CA ALA A 137 10.01 11.74 7.83
C ALA A 137 9.26 11.43 6.52
N GLU A 138 9.97 11.33 5.39
CA GLU A 138 9.35 10.98 4.10
C GLU A 138 8.72 9.57 4.14
N VAL A 139 9.41 8.58 4.71
CA VAL A 139 8.88 7.22 4.84
C VAL A 139 7.60 7.22 5.68
N LYS A 140 7.57 7.97 6.77
CA LYS A 140 6.39 8.07 7.63
C LYS A 140 5.21 8.72 6.88
N GLU A 141 5.46 9.78 6.13
CA GLU A 141 4.44 10.45 5.33
C GLU A 141 3.87 9.51 4.25
N ARG A 142 4.73 8.79 3.53
CA ARG A 142 4.30 7.79 2.53
C ARG A 142 3.45 6.69 3.15
N GLN A 143 3.85 6.17 4.31
CA GLN A 143 3.09 5.13 5.01
C GLN A 143 1.69 5.61 5.43
N GLN A 144 1.57 6.87 5.87
CA GLN A 144 0.27 7.46 6.22
C GLN A 144 -0.61 7.62 4.98
N ALA A 145 -0.04 8.10 3.87
CA ALA A 145 -0.75 8.21 2.60
C ALA A 145 -1.23 6.83 2.10
N GLU A 146 -0.37 5.81 2.12
CA GLU A 146 -0.73 4.43 1.75
C GLU A 146 -1.83 3.85 2.67
N ALA A 147 -1.76 4.10 3.98
CA ALA A 147 -2.79 3.65 4.92
C ALA A 147 -4.15 4.32 4.63
N SER A 148 -4.16 5.63 4.34
CA SER A 148 -5.38 6.36 3.98
C SER A 148 -5.98 5.88 2.66
N LEU A 149 -5.13 5.55 1.68
CA LEU A 149 -5.56 5.01 0.39
C LEU A 149 -6.19 3.63 0.57
N ARG A 150 -5.57 2.75 1.36
CA ARG A 150 -6.13 1.42 1.66
C ARG A 150 -7.47 1.50 2.40
N ALA A 151 -7.60 2.42 3.36
CA ALA A 151 -8.87 2.65 4.06
C ALA A 151 -9.98 3.09 3.10
N THR A 152 -9.66 4.03 2.20
CA THR A 152 -10.59 4.52 1.17
C THR A 152 -10.97 3.42 0.18
N GLU A 153 -10.00 2.60 -0.27
CA GLU A 153 -10.25 1.50 -1.20
C GLU A 153 -11.20 0.45 -0.59
N LEU A 154 -11.02 0.13 0.70
CA LEU A 154 -11.91 -0.77 1.43
C LEU A 154 -13.33 -0.19 1.55
N GLU A 155 -13.45 1.11 1.82
CA GLU A 155 -14.75 1.79 1.91
C GLU A 155 -15.47 1.79 0.56
N VAL A 156 -14.77 2.09 -0.54
CA VAL A 156 -15.34 2.02 -1.89
C VAL A 156 -15.80 0.60 -2.22
N ARG A 157 -15.01 -0.43 -1.89
CA ARG A 157 -15.40 -1.83 -2.10
C ARG A 157 -16.66 -2.18 -1.30
N ARG A 158 -16.75 -1.74 -0.05
CA ARG A 158 -17.93 -1.96 0.81
C ARG A 158 -19.18 -1.30 0.23
N LEU A 159 -19.09 -0.02 -0.16
CA LEU A 159 -20.20 0.71 -0.73
C LEU A 159 -20.67 0.10 -2.07
N ASN A 160 -19.74 -0.37 -2.90
CA ASN A 160 -20.09 -1.08 -4.12
C ASN A 160 -20.85 -2.37 -3.84
N GLN A 161 -20.40 -3.19 -2.88
CA GLN A 161 -21.13 -4.40 -2.48
C GLN A 161 -22.54 -4.08 -1.96
N GLU A 162 -22.68 -3.04 -1.13
CA GLU A 162 -24.00 -2.62 -0.63
C GLU A 162 -24.89 -2.13 -1.77
N LEU A 163 -24.33 -1.37 -2.72
CA LEU A 163 -25.05 -0.88 -3.88
C LEU A 163 -25.51 -2.03 -4.77
N GLU A 164 -24.65 -3.01 -5.05
CA GLU A 164 -25.00 -4.23 -5.80
C GLU A 164 -26.14 -5.00 -5.12
N ASP A 165 -26.07 -5.18 -3.80
CA ASP A 165 -27.14 -5.83 -3.03
C ASP A 165 -28.46 -5.05 -3.07
N ARG A 166 -28.38 -3.71 -3.04
CA ARG A 166 -29.56 -2.84 -3.14
C ARG A 166 -30.16 -2.89 -4.54
N VAL A 167 -29.34 -2.83 -5.58
CA VAL A 167 -29.78 -2.97 -6.98
C VAL A 167 -30.45 -4.31 -7.16
N LYS A 168 -29.83 -5.42 -6.73
CA LYS A 168 -30.38 -6.77 -6.85
C LYS A 168 -31.74 -6.91 -6.16
N ARG A 169 -31.89 -6.38 -4.93
CA ARG A 169 -33.18 -6.37 -4.22
C ARG A 169 -34.25 -5.58 -4.97
N ARG A 170 -33.93 -4.36 -5.43
CA ARG A 170 -34.87 -3.51 -6.17
C ARG A 170 -35.26 -4.11 -7.51
N THR A 171 -34.33 -4.77 -8.21
CA THR A 171 -34.62 -5.48 -9.45
C THR A 171 -35.59 -6.64 -9.19
N ALA A 172 -35.38 -7.43 -8.13
CA ALA A 172 -36.30 -8.52 -7.76
C ALA A 172 -37.69 -7.99 -7.34
N GLU A 173 -37.76 -6.91 -6.56
CA GLU A 173 -39.02 -6.24 -6.20
C GLU A 173 -39.78 -5.74 -7.45
N LEU A 174 -39.07 -5.10 -8.39
CA LEU A 174 -39.65 -4.61 -9.64
C LEU A 174 -40.13 -5.75 -10.52
N GLU A 175 -39.38 -6.84 -10.62
CA GLU A 175 -39.76 -8.02 -11.38
C GLU A 175 -41.02 -8.67 -10.79
N GLN A 176 -41.09 -8.78 -9.46
CA GLN A 176 -42.29 -9.26 -8.77
C GLN A 176 -43.49 -8.33 -8.99
N ALA A 177 -43.30 -7.01 -8.92
CA ALA A 177 -44.36 -6.05 -9.18
C ALA A 177 -44.85 -6.11 -10.64
N ASN A 178 -43.94 -6.26 -11.60
CA ASN A 178 -44.27 -6.42 -13.01
C ASN A 178 -45.08 -7.71 -13.25
N GLN A 179 -44.64 -8.86 -12.71
CA GLN A 179 -45.41 -10.12 -12.78
C GLN A 179 -46.81 -9.96 -12.16
N LYS A 180 -46.92 -9.23 -11.05
CA LYS A 180 -48.22 -8.94 -10.42
C LYS A 180 -49.10 -8.06 -11.31
N ILE A 181 -48.55 -7.05 -11.97
CA ILE A 181 -49.29 -6.21 -12.92
C ILE A 181 -49.77 -7.06 -14.11
N GLU A 182 -48.91 -7.91 -14.68
CA GLU A 182 -49.28 -8.78 -15.81
C GLU A 182 -50.40 -9.76 -15.45
N THR A 183 -50.35 -10.36 -14.25
CA THR A 183 -51.42 -11.25 -13.78
C THR A 183 -52.73 -10.51 -13.53
N LEU A 184 -52.69 -9.32 -12.94
CA LEU A 184 -53.88 -8.48 -12.75
C LEU A 184 -54.48 -8.04 -14.10
N LEU A 185 -53.65 -7.65 -15.07
CA LEU A 185 -54.10 -7.29 -16.42
C LEU A 185 -54.76 -8.48 -17.12
N ALA A 186 -54.17 -9.67 -17.03
CA ALA A 186 -54.75 -10.89 -17.59
C ALA A 186 -56.09 -11.25 -16.91
N GLN A 187 -56.22 -11.00 -15.61
CA GLN A 187 -57.48 -11.18 -14.88
C GLN A 187 -58.54 -10.16 -15.33
N GLU A 188 -58.20 -8.87 -15.37
CA GLU A 188 -59.13 -7.82 -15.82
C GLU A 188 -59.64 -8.11 -17.25
N GLN A 189 -58.75 -8.54 -18.16
CA GLN A 189 -59.13 -8.91 -19.51
C GLN A 189 -60.11 -10.08 -19.54
N ARG A 190 -59.88 -11.13 -18.73
CA ARG A 190 -60.81 -12.27 -18.62
C ARG A 190 -62.16 -11.83 -18.07
N ASP A 191 -62.16 -11.00 -17.03
CA ASP A 191 -63.38 -10.50 -16.40
C ASP A 191 -64.19 -9.67 -17.40
N ARG A 192 -63.54 -8.76 -18.16
CA ARG A 192 -64.19 -7.99 -19.24
C ARG A 192 -64.78 -8.88 -20.32
N ILE A 193 -64.07 -9.92 -20.76
CA ILE A 193 -64.57 -10.87 -21.77
C ILE A 193 -65.80 -11.62 -21.23
N SER A 194 -65.74 -12.10 -19.97
CA SER A 194 -66.85 -12.81 -19.34
C SER A 194 -68.09 -11.93 -19.16
N LEU A 195 -67.90 -10.68 -18.76
CA LEU A 195 -68.95 -9.69 -18.59
C LEU A 195 -69.62 -9.39 -19.93
N GLN A 196 -68.82 -9.22 -20.99
CA GLN A 196 -69.35 -8.99 -22.33
C GLN A 196 -70.16 -10.19 -22.82
N ALA A 197 -69.66 -11.41 -22.65
CA ALA A 197 -70.39 -12.62 -23.04
C ALA A 197 -71.71 -12.79 -22.26
N ALA A 198 -71.71 -12.52 -20.95
CA ALA A 198 -72.92 -12.55 -20.13
C ALA A 198 -73.94 -11.47 -20.56
N LYS A 199 -73.46 -10.29 -20.94
CA LYS A 199 -74.30 -9.22 -21.48
C LYS A 199 -74.94 -9.63 -22.81
N ASP A 200 -74.15 -10.22 -23.71
CA ASP A 200 -74.65 -10.68 -25.02
C ASP A 200 -75.68 -11.82 -24.85
N ASP A 201 -75.44 -12.77 -23.94
CA ASP A 201 -76.39 -13.85 -23.63
C ASP A 201 -77.69 -13.33 -23.00
N LEU A 202 -77.59 -12.32 -22.13
CA LEU A 202 -78.76 -11.64 -21.56
C LEU A 202 -79.57 -10.93 -22.66
N GLN A 203 -78.90 -10.27 -23.61
CA GLN A 203 -79.58 -9.63 -24.75
C GLN A 203 -80.31 -10.67 -25.62
N VAL A 204 -79.64 -11.77 -25.98
CA VAL A 204 -80.26 -12.85 -26.77
C VAL A 204 -81.43 -13.50 -26.02
N THR A 205 -81.30 -13.73 -24.72
CA THR A 205 -82.37 -14.29 -23.88
C THR A 205 -83.55 -13.33 -23.79
N ALA A 206 -83.30 -12.04 -23.60
CA ALA A 206 -84.33 -11.00 -23.58
C ALA A 206 -85.06 -10.90 -24.92
N GLU A 207 -84.34 -10.91 -26.04
CA GLU A 207 -84.92 -10.90 -27.39
C GLU A 207 -85.79 -12.14 -27.65
N ARG A 208 -85.30 -13.34 -27.30
CA ARG A 208 -86.06 -14.59 -27.42
C ARG A 208 -87.31 -14.59 -26.56
N LEU A 209 -87.23 -14.11 -25.32
CA LEU A 209 -88.38 -13.98 -24.43
C LEU A 209 -89.42 -13.02 -25.02
N ASN A 210 -88.97 -11.85 -25.49
CA ASN A 210 -89.83 -10.85 -26.11
C ASN A 210 -90.56 -11.40 -27.35
N LEU A 211 -89.84 -12.16 -28.19
CA LEU A 211 -90.42 -12.83 -29.36
C LEU A 211 -91.44 -13.91 -28.97
N ALA A 212 -91.14 -14.74 -27.97
CA ALA A 212 -92.06 -15.78 -27.49
C ALA A 212 -93.35 -15.17 -26.90
N LEU A 213 -93.23 -14.14 -26.07
CA LEU A 213 -94.37 -13.39 -25.52
C LEU A 213 -95.21 -12.75 -26.64
N SER A 214 -94.56 -12.15 -27.63
CA SER A 214 -95.24 -11.56 -28.80
C SER A 214 -95.99 -12.60 -29.64
N ALA A 215 -95.37 -13.75 -29.93
CA ALA A 215 -95.97 -14.80 -30.75
C ALA A 215 -97.15 -15.49 -30.05
N ALA A 216 -97.06 -15.66 -28.73
CA ALA A 216 -98.13 -16.24 -27.92
C ALA A 216 -99.26 -15.25 -27.59
N GLN A 217 -99.17 -13.99 -28.03
CA GLN A 217 -100.07 -12.90 -27.64
C GLN A 217 -100.22 -12.79 -26.11
N MET A 218 -99.11 -12.95 -25.39
CA MET A 218 -99.08 -12.86 -23.94
C MET A 218 -98.38 -11.58 -23.49
N GLY A 219 -99.01 -10.88 -22.57
CA GLY A 219 -98.43 -9.75 -21.85
C GLY A 219 -97.73 -10.21 -20.57
N SER A 220 -96.72 -9.47 -20.13
CA SER A 220 -96.15 -9.60 -18.79
C SER A 220 -96.33 -8.28 -18.04
N TRP A 221 -96.49 -8.39 -16.73
CA TRP A 221 -96.50 -7.26 -15.82
C TRP A 221 -95.71 -7.67 -14.58
N ASP A 222 -94.81 -6.79 -14.16
CA ASP A 222 -94.04 -6.96 -12.94
C ASP A 222 -94.58 -5.98 -11.90
N TRP A 223 -94.87 -6.48 -10.70
CA TRP A 223 -95.29 -5.65 -9.58
C TRP A 223 -94.24 -5.70 -8.47
N TYR A 224 -93.59 -4.56 -8.25
CA TYR A 224 -92.67 -4.36 -7.16
C TYR A 224 -93.47 -4.00 -5.91
N VAL A 225 -93.65 -4.98 -5.03
CA VAL A 225 -94.52 -4.86 -3.84
C VAL A 225 -94.05 -3.74 -2.90
N ASP A 226 -92.73 -3.51 -2.81
CA ASP A 226 -92.14 -2.49 -1.92
C ASP A 226 -92.32 -1.06 -2.44
N SER A 227 -92.16 -0.82 -3.74
CA SER A 227 -92.34 0.50 -4.35
C SER A 227 -93.76 0.74 -4.86
N GLN A 228 -94.61 -0.30 -4.85
CA GLN A 228 -95.89 -0.38 -5.56
C GLN A 228 -95.82 -0.06 -7.06
N GLU A 229 -94.62 -0.09 -7.63
CA GLU A 229 -94.40 0.17 -9.05
C GLU A 229 -94.86 -1.02 -9.88
N GLN A 230 -95.57 -0.75 -10.97
CA GLN A 230 -95.98 -1.75 -11.93
C GLN A 230 -95.35 -1.44 -13.28
N ILE A 231 -94.59 -2.39 -13.80
CA ILE A 231 -93.99 -2.30 -15.13
C ILE A 231 -94.78 -3.22 -16.05
N TRP A 232 -95.38 -2.63 -17.07
CA TRP A 232 -96.19 -3.32 -18.06
C TRP A 232 -95.35 -3.54 -19.31
N SER A 233 -95.36 -4.76 -19.86
CA SER A 233 -94.68 -5.00 -21.12
C SER A 233 -95.44 -4.37 -22.31
N PRO A 234 -94.75 -3.98 -23.40
CA PRO A 234 -95.39 -3.41 -24.59
C PRO A 234 -96.46 -4.31 -25.24
N GLN A 235 -96.41 -5.61 -25.00
CA GLN A 235 -97.44 -6.57 -25.44
C GLN A 235 -98.70 -6.45 -24.59
N THR A 236 -98.57 -6.25 -23.28
CA THR A 236 -99.72 -6.09 -22.37
C THR A 236 -100.52 -4.84 -22.70
N GLU A 237 -99.84 -3.73 -22.99
CA GLU A 237 -100.50 -2.50 -23.45
C GLU A 237 -101.27 -2.72 -24.76
N ARG A 238 -100.65 -3.40 -25.74
CA ARG A 238 -101.31 -3.72 -27.02
C ARG A 238 -102.50 -4.65 -26.87
N LEU A 239 -102.44 -5.64 -25.98
CA LEU A 239 -103.57 -6.52 -25.66
C LEU A 239 -104.76 -5.76 -25.06
N LEU A 240 -104.47 -4.70 -24.30
CA LEU A 240 -105.46 -3.79 -23.73
C LEU A 240 -105.93 -2.71 -24.72
N GLY A 241 -105.45 -2.74 -25.98
CA GLY A 241 -105.82 -1.79 -27.03
C GLY A 241 -105.10 -0.44 -26.95
N LEU A 242 -103.99 -0.37 -26.23
CA LEU A 242 -103.20 0.84 -26.01
C LEU A 242 -101.92 0.84 -26.88
N GLU A 243 -101.47 2.04 -27.28
CA GLU A 243 -100.18 2.22 -27.96
C GLU A 243 -99.02 1.86 -27.00
N PRO A 244 -97.94 1.21 -27.47
CA PRO A 244 -96.77 0.94 -26.64
C PRO A 244 -96.19 2.21 -25.98
N GLY A 245 -96.04 2.21 -24.67
CA GLY A 245 -95.61 3.35 -23.86
C GLY A 245 -96.73 4.31 -23.45
N ALA A 246 -98.00 3.96 -23.69
CA ALA A 246 -99.15 4.75 -23.26
C ALA A 246 -99.39 4.71 -21.74
N ILE A 247 -98.95 3.64 -21.05
CA ILE A 247 -98.99 3.54 -19.60
C ILE A 247 -97.61 3.96 -19.06
N ALA A 248 -97.51 5.20 -18.58
CA ALA A 248 -96.34 5.63 -17.81
C ALA A 248 -96.19 4.75 -16.55
N PRO A 249 -94.96 4.47 -16.07
CA PRO A 249 -94.74 3.79 -14.79
C PRO A 249 -95.22 4.70 -13.67
N TYR A 250 -96.52 4.72 -13.40
CA TYR A 250 -97.11 5.49 -12.33
C TYR A 250 -98.17 4.68 -11.58
N LEU A 251 -97.85 4.52 -10.30
CA LEU A 251 -98.63 4.01 -9.18
C LEU A 251 -100.15 4.17 -9.36
N SER A 252 -100.87 3.06 -9.52
CA SER A 252 -102.34 3.08 -9.37
C SER A 252 -102.79 2.04 -8.34
N GLY A 253 -103.02 2.54 -7.12
CA GLY A 253 -103.83 1.86 -6.12
C GLY A 253 -105.30 1.92 -6.53
N LEU A 254 -105.79 0.85 -7.17
CA LEU A 254 -107.22 0.59 -7.31
C LEU A 254 -107.62 -0.52 -6.35
N GLY A 255 -108.26 -0.12 -5.24
CA GLY A 255 -108.82 -1.05 -4.27
C GLY A 255 -109.66 -0.36 -3.20
N ARG A 256 -110.88 0.06 -3.55
CA ARG A 256 -112.13 -0.32 -2.86
C ARG A 256 -113.35 0.47 -3.36
N ALA A 257 -114.28 -0.27 -3.95
CA ALA A 257 -115.69 0.09 -3.95
C ALA A 257 -116.28 -0.07 -2.53
N GLY A 258 -117.18 0.83 -2.14
CA GLY A 258 -117.90 0.78 -0.87
C GLY A 258 -118.93 1.90 -0.76
N THR A 259 -120.11 1.66 -1.35
CA THR A 259 -121.45 2.08 -0.90
C THR A 259 -121.62 3.39 -0.10
N SER A 260 -122.21 4.40 -0.74
CA SER A 260 -123.54 4.96 -0.42
C SER A 260 -123.87 6.08 -1.40
#